data_AF-A0A7S3M504-F1
#
_entry.id   AF-A0A7S3M504-F1
#
_cell.length_a   1.000
_cell.length_b   1.000
_cell.length_c   1.000
_cell.angle_alpha   90.00
_cell.angle_beta   90.00
_cell.angle_gamma   90.00
#
_symmetry.space_group_name_H-M   'P 1'
#
loop_
_entity.id
_entity.type
_entity.pdbx_description
1 polymer ?
#
loop_
_entity_poly.entity_id
_entity_poly.type
_entity_poly.pdbx_seq_one_letter_code
_entity_poly.pdbx_strand_id
1 'polypeptide(L)'
;VAMHPDGSLVATSDLGGVVRVWDLRSGKSVMPLTGHGKQVMSLDFHPKGMFLATAADDHSVRIWDMRKRRCMHNLLSHNKLISEVSFEKGEGRLMLTSSYDGTVKIWSTTDWRVVKVLIGHEGRVMGADHAPSGNAGHHYIGSVAFDRTLKFWSTQGKAEPPPDTSYLA
;
A
#
# COMPACT_ATOMS: atom_id res chain seq x y z
N VAL A 1 10.19 3.20 5.05
CA VAL A 1 10.30 2.47 6.34
C VAL A 1 8.90 2.10 6.78
N ALA A 2 8.70 0.97 7.45
CA ALA A 2 7.40 0.55 7.98
C ALA A 2 7.56 -0.09 9.36
N MET A 3 6.63 0.18 10.27
CA MET A 3 6.62 -0.39 11.62
C MET A 3 5.66 -1.57 11.68
N HIS A 4 6.09 -2.68 12.27
CA HIS A 4 5.18 -3.77 12.56
C HIS A 4 4.18 -3.34 13.64
N PRO A 5 2.90 -3.76 13.58
CA PRO A 5 1.85 -3.25 14.46
C PRO A 5 2.07 -3.50 15.96
N ASP A 6 2.83 -4.53 16.34
CA ASP A 6 3.20 -4.77 17.75
C ASP A 6 4.39 -3.93 18.24
N GLY A 7 4.99 -3.12 17.37
CA GLY A 7 6.13 -2.25 17.69
C GLY A 7 7.46 -2.98 17.90
N SER A 8 7.55 -4.29 17.64
CA SER A 8 8.78 -5.07 17.85
C SER A 8 9.73 -5.05 16.65
N LEU A 9 9.19 -4.88 15.43
CA LEU A 9 9.96 -4.91 14.20
C LEU A 9 9.81 -3.62 13.40
N VAL A 10 10.88 -3.26 12.67
CA VAL A 10 10.84 -2.22 11.62
C VAL A 10 11.39 -2.79 10.32
N ALA A 11 10.77 -2.43 9.20
CA ALA A 11 11.23 -2.76 7.86
C ALA A 11 11.80 -1.53 7.16
N THR A 12 12.94 -1.68 6.50
CA THR A 12 13.58 -0.66 5.66
C THR A 12 13.88 -1.23 4.29
N SER A 13 13.83 -0.39 3.25
CA SER A 13 14.30 -0.74 1.91
C SER A 13 15.57 0.01 1.55
N ASP A 14 16.30 -0.52 0.57
CA ASP A 14 17.41 0.19 -0.09
C ASP A 14 17.17 0.36 -1.60
N LEU A 15 18.07 1.11 -2.24
CA LEU A 15 18.06 1.37 -3.68
C LEU A 15 18.32 0.11 -4.52
N GLY A 16 18.91 -0.93 -3.92
CA GLY A 16 19.20 -2.21 -4.57
C GLY A 16 18.02 -3.18 -4.55
N GLY A 17 16.86 -2.78 -4.02
CA GLY A 17 15.67 -3.61 -3.95
C GLY A 17 15.67 -4.61 -2.79
N VAL A 18 16.62 -4.50 -1.86
CA VAL A 18 16.65 -5.34 -0.66
C VAL A 18 15.83 -4.67 0.43
N VAL A 19 14.94 -5.44 1.04
CA VAL A 19 14.21 -5.02 2.26
C VAL A 19 14.83 -5.74 3.45
N ARG A 20 15.16 -5.00 4.51
CA ARG A 20 15.67 -5.55 5.77
C ARG A 20 14.64 -5.34 6.87
N VAL A 21 14.42 -6.38 7.65
CA VAL A 21 13.60 -6.33 8.86
C VAL A 21 14.50 -6.39 10.08
N TRP A 22 14.29 -5.46 10.99
CA TRP A 22 15.11 -5.26 12.18
C TRP A 22 14.27 -5.51 13.42
N ASP A 23 14.85 -6.24 14.38
CA ASP A 23 14.29 -6.35 15.72
C ASP A 23 14.72 -5.12 16.52
N LEU A 24 13.73 -4.33 16.97
CA LEU A 24 13.99 -3.04 17.62
C LEU A 24 14.60 -3.19 19.01
N ARG A 25 14.37 -4.32 19.68
CA ARG A 25 14.93 -4.58 21.01
C ARG A 25 16.44 -4.87 20.95
N SER A 26 16.86 -5.67 19.98
CA SER A 26 18.26 -6.10 19.83
C SER A 26 19.06 -5.25 18.85
N GLY A 27 18.40 -4.45 18.01
CA GLY A 27 19.02 -3.67 16.94
C GLY A 27 19.56 -4.51 15.78
N LYS A 28 19.25 -5.82 15.75
CA LYS A 28 19.79 -6.73 14.73
C LYS A 28 18.83 -6.86 13.55
N SER A 29 19.41 -6.89 12.35
CA SER A 29 18.68 -7.32 11.16
C SER A 29 18.36 -8.81 11.31
N VAL A 30 17.07 -9.13 11.40
CA VAL A 30 16.61 -10.50 11.54
C VAL A 30 16.36 -11.14 10.18
N MET A 31 15.92 -10.38 9.18
CA MET A 31 15.44 -10.93 7.91
C MET A 31 15.81 -10.06 6.70
N PRO A 32 16.67 -10.54 5.78
CA PRO A 32 16.78 -9.96 4.45
C PRO A 32 15.67 -10.53 3.55
N LEU A 33 14.96 -9.64 2.85
CA LEU A 33 13.91 -9.95 1.90
C LEU A 33 14.39 -9.49 0.52
N THR A 34 14.72 -10.46 -0.33
CA THR A 34 15.36 -10.24 -1.63
C THR A 34 14.49 -10.74 -2.77
N GLY A 35 14.52 -10.04 -3.90
CA GLY A 35 13.81 -10.46 -5.11
C GLY A 35 13.24 -9.32 -5.94
N HIS A 36 13.11 -8.11 -5.38
CA HIS A 36 12.87 -6.95 -6.23
C HIS A 36 14.10 -6.71 -7.11
N GLY A 37 13.85 -6.44 -8.40
CA GLY A 37 14.91 -6.19 -9.38
C GLY A 37 15.39 -4.74 -9.38
N LYS A 38 14.70 -3.86 -8.64
CA LYS A 38 14.95 -2.42 -8.56
C LYS A 38 14.58 -1.89 -7.18
N GLN A 39 14.84 -0.59 -6.97
CA GLN A 39 14.49 0.15 -5.76
C GLN A 39 13.04 -0.12 -5.30
N VAL A 40 12.90 -0.43 -4.02
CA VAL A 40 11.62 -0.51 -3.33
C VAL A 40 11.25 0.88 -2.83
N MET A 41 10.13 1.39 -3.35
CA MET A 41 9.63 2.74 -3.12
C MET A 41 8.77 2.83 -1.87
N SER A 42 7.99 1.78 -1.58
CA SER A 42 7.07 1.75 -0.45
C SER A 42 6.99 0.37 0.18
N LEU A 43 6.69 0.37 1.48
CA LEU A 43 6.46 -0.82 2.27
C LEU A 43 5.41 -0.50 3.33
N ASP A 44 4.51 -1.46 3.59
CA ASP A 44 3.53 -1.36 4.67
C ASP A 44 3.28 -2.72 5.31
N PHE A 45 3.11 -2.73 6.62
CA PHE A 45 2.73 -3.92 7.36
C PHE A 45 1.22 -4.05 7.38
N HIS A 46 0.74 -5.26 7.14
CA HIS A 46 -0.66 -5.59 7.38
C HIS A 46 -0.98 -5.35 8.87
N PRO A 47 -2.16 -4.82 9.24
CA PRO A 47 -2.49 -4.46 10.63
C PRO A 47 -2.45 -5.63 11.61
N LYS A 48 -2.67 -6.86 11.13
CA LYS A 48 -2.52 -8.11 11.91
C LYS A 48 -1.07 -8.63 11.99
N GLY A 49 -0.09 -7.93 11.41
CA GLY A 49 1.34 -8.27 11.46
C GLY A 49 1.79 -9.46 10.61
N MET A 50 0.85 -10.24 10.08
CA MET A 50 1.17 -11.48 9.35
C MET A 50 1.92 -11.26 8.03
N PHE A 51 1.69 -10.12 7.38
CA PHE A 51 2.24 -9.82 6.06
C PHE A 51 2.93 -8.46 6.04
N LEU A 52 3.99 -8.38 5.23
CA LEU A 52 4.58 -7.13 4.77
C LEU A 52 4.37 -7.05 3.25
N ALA A 53 3.86 -5.93 2.76
CA ALA A 53 3.83 -5.64 1.33
C ALA A 53 4.98 -4.69 0.97
N THR A 54 5.61 -4.91 -0.17
CA THR A 54 6.68 -4.06 -0.69
C THR A 54 6.41 -3.75 -2.16
N ALA A 55 6.51 -2.47 -2.54
CA ALA A 55 6.23 -1.98 -3.88
C ALA A 55 7.48 -1.30 -4.47
N ALA A 56 7.77 -1.58 -5.74
CA ALA A 56 9.04 -1.19 -6.35
C ALA A 56 8.91 -0.61 -7.78
N ASP A 57 10.02 -0.05 -8.26
CA ASP A 57 10.18 0.42 -9.65
C ASP A 57 10.30 -0.72 -10.68
N ASP A 58 10.33 -1.98 -10.24
CA ASP A 58 10.18 -3.14 -11.12
C ASP A 58 8.70 -3.43 -11.47
N HIS A 59 7.80 -2.53 -11.08
CA HIS A 59 6.36 -2.57 -11.31
C HIS A 59 5.65 -3.71 -10.59
N SER A 60 6.33 -4.31 -9.61
CA SER A 60 5.82 -5.43 -8.83
C SER A 60 5.53 -5.03 -7.39
N VAL A 61 4.52 -5.70 -6.82
CA VAL A 61 4.30 -5.75 -5.37
C VAL A 61 4.62 -7.15 -4.89
N ARG A 62 5.48 -7.27 -3.89
CA ARG A 62 5.75 -8.53 -3.22
C ARG A 62 5.07 -8.59 -1.86
N ILE A 63 4.47 -9.73 -1.58
CA ILE A 63 3.86 -10.04 -0.28
C ILE A 63 4.72 -11.05 0.44
N TRP A 64 5.18 -10.67 1.62
CA TRP A 64 6.07 -11.47 2.46
C TRP A 64 5.29 -12.00 3.66
N ASP A 65 5.39 -13.31 3.89
CA ASP A 65 4.87 -13.93 5.11
C ASP A 65 5.91 -13.77 6.22
N MET A 66 5.56 -13.00 7.25
CA MET A 66 6.47 -12.66 8.34
C MET A 66 6.81 -13.87 9.22
N ARG A 67 5.91 -14.86 9.28
CA ARG A 67 6.11 -16.09 10.05
C ARG A 67 6.93 -17.10 9.28
N LYS A 68 6.62 -17.32 7.99
CA LYS A 68 7.35 -18.25 7.11
C LYS A 68 8.62 -17.66 6.53
N ARG A 69 8.84 -16.36 6.71
CA ARG A 69 10.06 -15.63 6.31
C ARG A 69 10.38 -15.77 4.82
N ARG A 70 9.36 -15.71 3.97
CA ARG A 70 9.50 -15.88 2.52
C ARG A 70 8.49 -15.06 1.74
N CYS A 71 8.83 -14.80 0.47
CA CYS A 71 7.88 -14.24 -0.49
C CYS A 71 6.76 -15.26 -0.73
N MET A 72 5.51 -14.85 -0.54
CA MET A 72 4.33 -15.65 -0.90
C MET A 72 3.82 -15.30 -2.29
N HIS A 73 3.78 -14.01 -2.63
CA HIS A 73 3.26 -13.54 -3.91
C HIS A 73 4.18 -12.50 -4.53
N ASN A 74 4.28 -12.53 -5.85
CA ASN A 74 4.86 -11.48 -6.68
C ASN A 74 3.77 -11.02 -7.65
N LEU A 75 3.17 -9.87 -7.35
CA LEU A 75 2.03 -9.32 -8.07
C LEU A 75 2.57 -8.33 -9.11
N LEU A 76 2.49 -8.69 -10.39
CA LEU A 76 2.71 -7.74 -11.48
C LEU A 76 1.53 -6.77 -11.51
N SER A 77 1.74 -5.61 -10.90
CA SER A 77 0.66 -4.74 -10.47
C SER A 77 0.40 -3.64 -11.48
N HIS A 78 1.43 -2.94 -11.95
CA HIS A 78 1.30 -1.75 -12.78
C HIS A 78 2.20 -1.82 -14.02
N ASN A 79 2.04 -0.89 -14.97
CA ASN A 79 2.90 -0.81 -16.16
C ASN A 79 4.03 0.25 -16.00
N LYS A 80 4.07 0.93 -14.85
CA LYS A 80 5.08 1.89 -14.43
C LYS A 80 5.41 1.70 -12.95
N LEU A 81 6.37 2.48 -12.46
CA LEU A 81 6.76 2.58 -11.05
C LEU A 81 5.54 2.66 -10.13
N ILE A 82 5.55 1.82 -9.09
CA ILE A 82 4.58 1.86 -8.00
C ILE A 82 5.09 2.81 -6.93
N SER A 83 4.35 3.89 -6.67
CA SER A 83 4.76 4.94 -5.75
C SER A 83 4.46 4.57 -4.30
N GLU A 84 3.32 3.93 -4.05
CA GLU A 84 2.89 3.59 -2.70
C GLU A 84 2.17 2.23 -2.65
N VAL A 85 2.30 1.56 -1.51
CA VAL A 85 1.44 0.47 -1.08
C VAL A 85 0.93 0.78 0.33
N SER A 86 -0.37 0.61 0.56
CA SER A 86 -1.00 0.84 1.87
C SER A 86 -2.03 -0.25 2.16
N PHE A 87 -2.00 -0.83 3.35
CA PHE A 87 -3.07 -1.69 3.85
C PHE A 87 -4.17 -0.87 4.54
N GLU A 88 -5.41 -1.28 4.32
CA GLU A 88 -6.56 -0.85 5.12
C GLU A 88 -6.26 -1.02 6.62
N LYS A 89 -6.51 0.02 7.40
CA LYS A 89 -6.34 -0.06 8.86
C LYS A 89 -7.51 -0.85 9.49
N GLY A 90 -7.25 -1.47 10.66
CA GLY A 90 -8.22 -2.35 11.30
C GLY A 90 -8.15 -3.77 10.75
N GLU A 91 -9.12 -4.17 9.93
CA GLU A 91 -9.22 -5.56 9.46
C GLU A 91 -8.15 -5.94 8.41
N GLY A 92 -7.67 -4.98 7.62
CA GLY A 92 -6.67 -5.19 6.57
C GLY A 92 -7.18 -6.02 5.40
N ARG A 93 -8.48 -5.94 5.07
CA ARG A 93 -9.07 -6.76 4.00
C ARG A 93 -8.68 -6.27 2.61
N LEU A 94 -8.37 -4.98 2.51
CA LEU A 94 -7.96 -4.34 1.28
C LEU A 94 -6.53 -3.81 1.37
N MET A 95 -5.88 -3.80 0.21
CA MET A 95 -4.58 -3.15 0.00
C MET A 95 -4.69 -2.25 -1.23
N LEU A 96 -4.09 -1.07 -1.16
CA LEU A 96 -4.00 -0.13 -2.25
C LEU A 96 -2.59 -0.14 -2.83
N THR A 97 -2.51 0.03 -4.15
CA THR A 97 -1.26 0.35 -4.84
C THR A 97 -1.49 1.55 -5.74
N SER A 98 -0.64 2.58 -5.63
CA SER A 98 -0.68 3.76 -6.49
C SER A 98 0.53 3.78 -7.41
N SER A 99 0.37 4.34 -8.62
CA SER A 99 1.39 4.23 -9.66
C SER A 99 1.51 5.46 -10.54
N TYR A 100 2.69 5.57 -11.13
CA TYR A 100 3.03 6.57 -12.14
C TYR A 100 2.28 6.37 -13.46
N ASP A 101 1.52 5.28 -13.59
CA ASP A 101 0.61 5.02 -14.69
C ASP A 101 -0.74 5.76 -14.60
N GLY A 102 -0.94 6.54 -13.54
CA GLY A 102 -2.16 7.33 -13.35
C GLY A 102 -3.29 6.55 -12.68
N THR A 103 -3.03 5.33 -12.20
CA THR A 103 -4.05 4.48 -11.58
C THR A 103 -3.75 4.15 -10.12
N VAL A 104 -4.83 3.85 -9.40
CA VAL A 104 -4.78 3.18 -8.10
C VAL A 104 -5.47 1.84 -8.25
N LYS A 105 -4.85 0.75 -7.77
CA LYS A 105 -5.46 -0.57 -7.72
C LYS A 105 -5.84 -0.95 -6.30
N ILE A 106 -7.01 -1.53 -6.15
CA ILE A 106 -7.51 -2.11 -4.91
C ILE A 106 -7.37 -3.62 -5.01
N TRP A 107 -6.75 -4.22 -4.01
CA TRP A 107 -6.46 -5.65 -3.92
C TRP A 107 -7.19 -6.25 -2.72
N SER A 108 -7.70 -7.47 -2.88
CA SER A 108 -8.16 -8.28 -1.75
C SER A 108 -6.96 -8.96 -1.11
N THR A 109 -6.83 -8.89 0.22
CA THR A 109 -5.73 -9.55 0.95
C THR A 109 -6.00 -11.01 1.25
N THR A 110 -7.21 -11.50 0.96
CA THR A 110 -7.58 -12.91 1.12
C THR A 110 -6.98 -13.77 0.01
N ASP A 111 -7.03 -13.29 -1.23
CA ASP A 111 -6.66 -14.03 -2.44
C ASP A 111 -5.68 -13.27 -3.35
N TRP A 112 -5.28 -12.06 -2.97
CA TRP A 112 -4.33 -11.20 -3.68
C TRP A 112 -4.73 -10.87 -5.12
N ARG A 113 -6.05 -10.79 -5.37
CA ARG A 113 -6.61 -10.38 -6.66
C ARG A 113 -6.99 -8.90 -6.66
N VAL A 114 -6.90 -8.29 -7.84
CA VAL A 114 -7.40 -6.94 -8.06
C VAL A 114 -8.93 -6.97 -7.98
N VAL A 115 -9.47 -6.21 -7.04
CA VAL A 115 -10.91 -5.99 -6.86
C VAL A 115 -11.39 -4.87 -7.79
N LYS A 116 -10.61 -3.79 -7.90
CA LYS A 116 -10.97 -2.62 -8.69
C LYS A 116 -9.72 -1.85 -9.14
N VAL A 117 -9.83 -1.21 -10.31
CA VAL A 117 -8.85 -0.23 -10.80
C VAL A 117 -9.53 1.13 -10.84
N LEU A 118 -8.94 2.10 -10.16
CA LEU A 118 -9.40 3.49 -10.11
C LEU A 118 -8.63 4.26 -11.18
N ILE A 119 -9.38 4.75 -12.17
CA ILE A 119 -8.86 5.47 -13.33
C ILE A 119 -9.46 6.87 -13.32
N GLY A 120 -8.62 7.88 -13.53
CA GLY A 120 -9.09 9.27 -13.64
C GLY A 120 -8.06 10.34 -13.32
N HIS A 121 -6.86 9.98 -12.86
CA HIS A 121 -5.73 10.90 -12.82
C HIS A 121 -5.06 11.00 -14.19
N GLU A 122 -4.66 12.21 -14.57
CA GLU A 122 -3.94 12.49 -15.83
C GLU A 122 -2.42 12.58 -15.60
N GLY A 123 -2.00 12.48 -14.33
CA GLY A 123 -0.61 12.51 -13.90
C GLY A 123 -0.23 11.27 -13.10
N ARG A 124 1.04 11.23 -12.70
CA ARG A 124 1.59 10.20 -11.83
C ARG A 124 0.87 10.25 -10.48
N VAL A 125 0.23 9.16 -10.07
CA VAL A 125 -0.30 9.07 -8.71
C VAL A 125 0.89 8.90 -7.77
N MET A 126 0.88 9.66 -6.68
CA MET A 126 1.98 9.68 -5.71
C MET A 126 1.65 8.90 -4.46
N GLY A 127 0.38 8.89 -4.10
CA GLY A 127 -0.10 8.14 -2.97
C GLY A 127 -1.59 7.92 -3.00
N ALA A 128 -2.02 6.90 -2.27
CA ALA A 128 -3.42 6.60 -2.04
C ALA A 128 -3.59 5.92 -0.69
N ASP A 129 -4.58 6.38 0.08
CA ASP A 129 -4.87 5.81 1.39
C ASP A 129 -6.37 5.65 1.63
N HIS A 130 -6.70 4.73 2.52
CA HIS A 130 -8.06 4.57 3.01
C HIS A 130 -8.42 5.75 3.90
N ALA A 131 -9.52 6.44 3.60
CA ALA A 131 -10.04 7.45 4.48
C ALA A 131 -10.46 6.80 5.81
N PRO A 132 -10.22 7.46 6.97
CA PRO A 132 -10.75 7.00 8.24
C PRO A 132 -12.27 6.82 8.10
N SER A 133 -12.77 5.62 8.38
CA SER A 133 -14.21 5.39 8.42
C SER A 133 -14.78 6.24 9.57
N GLY A 134 -15.39 7.38 9.25
CA GLY A 134 -16.29 8.03 10.19
C GLY A 134 -17.47 7.09 10.52
N ASN A 135 -18.28 7.46 11.52
CA ASN A 135 -19.40 6.65 12.06
C ASN A 135 -20.45 6.14 11.05
N ALA A 136 -20.34 6.47 9.76
CA ALA A 136 -21.33 6.18 8.73
C ALA A 136 -21.04 4.95 7.85
N GLY A 137 -19.99 4.16 8.12
CA GLY A 137 -19.73 2.90 7.39
C GLY A 137 -19.35 3.06 5.90
N HIS A 138 -19.11 4.28 5.44
CA HIS A 138 -18.59 4.55 4.10
C HIS A 138 -17.07 4.45 4.10
N HIS A 139 -16.55 3.57 3.25
CA HIS A 139 -15.11 3.43 3.04
C HIS A 139 -14.73 4.22 1.78
N TYR A 140 -14.09 5.36 1.99
CA TYR A 140 -13.54 6.16 0.88
C TYR A 140 -12.05 5.88 0.73
N ILE A 141 -11.54 6.10 -0.49
CA ILE A 141 -10.11 6.17 -0.77
C ILE A 141 -9.81 7.59 -1.22
N GLY A 142 -8.76 8.19 -0.68
CA GLY A 142 -8.18 9.42 -1.20
C GLY A 142 -6.94 9.10 -2.04
N SER A 143 -6.78 9.73 -3.20
CA SER A 143 -5.54 9.66 -3.97
C SER A 143 -5.06 11.04 -4.40
N VAL A 144 -3.74 11.20 -4.46
CA VAL A 144 -3.08 12.45 -4.84
C VAL A 144 -2.14 12.21 -6.01
N ALA A 145 -2.09 13.14 -6.96
CA ALA A 145 -1.29 12.99 -8.16
C ALA A 145 -0.64 14.29 -8.66
N PHE A 146 0.33 14.13 -9.56
CA PHE A 146 1.04 15.22 -10.24
C PHE A 146 0.17 16.07 -11.17
N ASP A 147 -1.05 15.64 -11.48
CA ASP A 147 -2.04 16.48 -12.17
C ASP A 147 -2.60 17.60 -11.27
N ARG A 148 -2.08 17.73 -10.05
CA ARG A 148 -2.44 18.73 -9.02
C ARG A 148 -3.85 18.51 -8.47
N THR A 149 -4.35 17.28 -8.53
CA THR A 149 -5.65 16.91 -7.98
C THR A 149 -5.53 15.95 -6.80
N LEU A 150 -6.48 16.09 -5.87
CA LEU A 150 -6.85 15.08 -4.91
C LEU A 150 -8.20 14.51 -5.34
N LYS A 151 -8.33 13.19 -5.43
CA LYS A 151 -9.57 12.50 -5.82
C LYS A 151 -10.05 11.60 -4.68
N PHE A 152 -11.35 11.60 -4.46
CA PHE A 152 -12.03 10.68 -3.55
C PHE A 152 -12.77 9.61 -4.34
N TRP A 153 -12.68 8.37 -3.89
CA TRP A 153 -13.28 7.21 -4.54
C TRP A 153 -14.14 6.48 -3.54
N SER A 154 -15.40 6.20 -3.91
CA SER A 154 -16.21 5.26 -3.16
C SER A 154 -15.76 3.82 -3.45
N THR A 155 -15.56 3.06 -2.40
CA THR A 155 -15.35 1.60 -2.49
C THR A 155 -16.66 0.83 -2.67
N GLN A 156 -17.81 1.48 -2.41
CA GLN A 156 -19.12 0.95 -2.73
C GLN A 156 -19.54 1.35 -4.15
N GLY A 157 -20.29 0.50 -4.83
CA GLY A 157 -20.65 0.66 -6.23
C GLY A 157 -21.64 1.80 -6.49
N LYS A 158 -21.15 3.05 -6.51
CA LYS A 158 -21.55 4.21 -7.33
C LYS A 158 -20.73 5.41 -6.88
N ALA A 159 -20.39 6.30 -7.81
CA ALA A 159 -19.73 7.56 -7.48
C ALA A 159 -20.73 8.43 -6.69
N GLU A 160 -20.52 8.55 -5.39
CA GLU A 160 -21.18 9.55 -4.56
C GLU A 160 -20.18 10.70 -4.30
N PRO A 161 -20.66 11.95 -4.23
CA PRO A 161 -19.81 13.07 -3.91
C PRO A 161 -19.15 12.86 -2.54
N PRO A 162 -17.92 13.37 -2.32
CA PRO A 162 -17.26 13.26 -1.03
C PRO A 162 -18.15 13.87 0.06
N PRO A 163 -18.07 13.38 1.32
CA PRO A 163 -18.77 13.98 2.44
C PRO A 163 -18.41 15.47 2.53
N ASP A 164 -19.43 16.31 2.73
CA ASP A 164 -19.33 17.77 2.75
C ASP A 164 -18.13 18.22 3.58
N THR A 165 -17.22 18.97 2.96
CA THR A 165 -16.00 19.50 3.60
C THR A 165 -16.29 20.68 4.52
N SER A 166 -17.49 20.77 5.09
CA SER A 166 -17.90 21.83 6.02
C SER A 166 -17.34 21.60 7.43
N TYR A 167 -16.03 21.44 7.55
CA TYR A 167 -15.30 21.46 8.82
C TYR A 167 -14.00 22.26 8.67
N LEU A 168 -14.08 23.46 8.12
CA LEU A 168 -13.11 24.53 8.33
C LEU A 168 -13.87 25.86 8.41
N ALA A 169 -14.19 26.27 9.64
CA ALA A 169 -14.48 27.65 10.02
C ALA A 169 -13.76 27.91 11.35
#